data_AF-A0A7Y5D4Z5-F1
#
_entry.id   AF-A0A7Y5D4Z5-F1
#
_cell.length_a   1.000
_cell.length_b   1.000
_cell.length_c   1.000
_cell.angle_alpha   90.00
_cell.angle_beta   90.00
_cell.angle_gamma   90.00
#
_symmetry.space_group_name_H-M   'P 1'
#
loop_
_entity.id
_entity.type
_entity.pdbx_description
1 polymer ?
#
loop_
_entity_poly.entity_id
_entity_poly.type
_entity_poly.pdbx_seq_one_letter_code
_entity_poly.pdbx_strand_id
1 'polypeptide(L)'
;MPIVGMAGDPSAIGDVPGRDLGFWGLGWLGHVGMWTGNSVLEVLDKTPVIQQNTLANFKAQTSYWGARYGNGSNFYTMTSTGWDQSNYNPSYTLTSQWREGKWVYKCTKYTASGTCASYGNVMTTALFRCDTFVNYMYFKGTGSNLVSSFTPANVYNAMPIAR
;
A
#
# COMPACT_ATOMS: atom_id res chain seq x y z
N MET A 1 -7.16 -21.60 16.19
CA MET A 1 -8.59 -21.46 15.85
C MET A 1 -8.67 -20.88 14.45
N PRO A 2 -9.33 -21.52 13.49
CA PRO A 2 -9.43 -20.97 12.14
C PRO A 2 -10.39 -19.78 12.15
N ILE A 3 -10.00 -18.68 11.51
CA ILE A 3 -10.84 -17.50 11.35
C ILE A 3 -11.94 -17.88 10.34
N VAL A 4 -13.09 -18.35 10.83
CA VAL A 4 -14.29 -18.60 10.02
C VAL A 4 -15.20 -17.39 10.17
N GLY A 5 -14.96 -16.41 9.32
CA GLY A 5 -15.97 -15.45 8.87
C GLY A 5 -15.69 -15.29 7.39
N MET A 6 -16.62 -15.72 6.52
CA MET A 6 -16.52 -15.50 5.07
C MET A 6 -16.60 -13.99 4.82
N ALA A 7 -15.47 -13.31 4.96
CA ALA A 7 -15.31 -11.98 4.43
C ALA A 7 -15.42 -12.14 2.91
N GLY A 8 -16.51 -11.60 2.35
CA GLY A 8 -16.82 -11.72 0.93
C GLY A 8 -15.85 -10.93 0.05
N ASP A 9 -16.22 -10.77 -1.20
CA ASP A 9 -15.47 -9.93 -2.14
C ASP A 9 -15.60 -8.46 -1.74
N PRO A 10 -14.56 -7.64 -1.97
CA PRO A 10 -14.69 -6.21 -1.78
C PRO A 10 -15.81 -5.68 -2.69
N SER A 11 -16.67 -4.84 -2.14
CA SER A 11 -17.87 -4.34 -2.85
C SER A 11 -17.81 -2.84 -3.09
N ALA A 12 -16.86 -2.14 -2.47
CA ALA A 12 -16.75 -0.71 -2.57
C ALA A 12 -15.31 -0.21 -2.42
N ILE A 13 -15.04 0.94 -3.04
CA ILE A 13 -13.72 1.57 -3.02
C ILE A 13 -13.24 1.73 -1.58
N GLY A 14 -11.99 1.36 -1.31
CA GLY A 14 -11.40 1.43 0.02
C GLY A 14 -11.50 0.15 0.85
N ASP A 15 -12.29 -0.84 0.42
CA ASP A 15 -12.29 -2.17 1.04
C ASP A 15 -10.90 -2.80 0.93
N VAL A 16 -10.47 -3.51 1.97
CA VAL A 16 -9.14 -4.11 2.07
C VAL A 16 -9.25 -5.63 1.92
N PRO A 17 -8.99 -6.19 0.72
CA PRO A 17 -8.80 -7.63 0.56
C PRO A 17 -7.48 -8.08 1.18
N GLY A 18 -7.49 -9.27 1.78
CA GLY A 18 -6.32 -9.92 2.36
C GLY A 18 -6.15 -11.36 1.87
N ARG A 19 -4.90 -11.84 1.84
CA ARG A 19 -4.55 -13.23 1.51
C ARG A 19 -3.23 -13.62 2.18
N ASP A 20 -2.92 -14.90 2.21
CA ASP A 20 -1.63 -15.38 2.72
C ASP A 20 -0.44 -14.87 1.88
N LEU A 21 0.76 -14.82 2.45
CA LEU A 21 1.97 -14.49 1.68
C LEU A 21 2.41 -15.72 0.85
N GLY A 22 2.73 -15.52 -0.43
CA GLY A 22 3.17 -16.60 -1.34
C GLY A 22 4.60 -17.11 -1.14
N PHE A 23 5.25 -16.75 -0.03
CA PHE A 23 6.61 -17.18 0.30
C PHE A 23 6.58 -18.33 1.31
N TRP A 24 7.34 -19.39 1.01
CA TRP A 24 7.47 -20.56 1.85
C TRP A 24 7.95 -20.16 3.26
N GLY A 25 7.21 -20.55 4.31
CA GLY A 25 7.52 -20.24 5.71
C GLY A 25 7.04 -18.86 6.21
N LEU A 26 6.46 -18.01 5.35
CA LEU A 26 6.00 -16.66 5.69
C LEU A 26 4.50 -16.43 5.42
N GLY A 27 3.73 -17.49 5.12
CA GLY A 27 2.31 -17.40 4.77
C GLY A 27 1.45 -16.60 5.76
N TRP A 28 1.78 -16.67 7.06
CA TRP A 28 1.08 -15.96 8.14
C TRP A 28 1.32 -14.44 8.18
N LEU A 29 2.38 -13.92 7.55
CA LEU A 29 2.58 -12.47 7.44
C LEU A 29 1.50 -11.84 6.57
N GLY A 30 1.03 -12.59 5.57
CA GLY A 30 -0.06 -12.19 4.70
C GLY A 30 0.27 -11.07 3.73
N HIS A 31 -0.73 -10.68 2.97
CA HIS A 31 -0.65 -9.66 1.95
C HIS A 31 -1.98 -8.94 1.82
N VAL A 32 -1.93 -7.63 1.71
CA VAL A 32 -3.12 -6.77 1.61
C VAL A 32 -3.01 -5.82 0.42
N GLY A 33 -4.15 -5.42 -0.09
CA GLY A 33 -4.27 -4.32 -1.04
C GLY A 33 -5.49 -3.47 -0.71
N MET A 34 -5.79 -2.49 -1.55
CA MET A 34 -6.99 -1.68 -1.45
C MET A 34 -7.82 -1.81 -2.72
N TRP A 35 -9.12 -2.05 -2.57
CA TRP A 35 -10.04 -2.13 -3.69
C TRP A 35 -10.30 -0.74 -4.27
N THR A 36 -10.17 -0.63 -5.58
CA THR A 36 -10.38 0.62 -6.34
C THR A 36 -11.82 0.77 -6.85
N GLY A 37 -12.66 -0.24 -6.66
CA GLY A 37 -13.95 -0.39 -7.34
C GLY A 37 -13.91 -1.40 -8.50
N ASN A 38 -12.72 -1.61 -9.10
CA ASN A 38 -12.54 -2.49 -10.26
C ASN A 38 -11.34 -3.44 -10.12
N SER A 39 -10.35 -3.07 -9.31
CA SER A 39 -9.08 -3.77 -9.17
C SER A 39 -8.56 -3.68 -7.73
N VAL A 40 -7.63 -4.56 -7.37
CA VAL A 40 -6.85 -4.48 -6.15
C VAL A 40 -5.60 -3.69 -6.44
N LEU A 41 -5.48 -2.51 -5.85
CA LEU A 41 -4.28 -1.70 -5.86
C LEU A 41 -3.33 -2.21 -4.76
N GLU A 42 -2.16 -2.70 -5.15
CA GLU A 42 -1.23 -3.39 -4.25
C GLU A 42 0.24 -3.12 -4.59
N VAL A 43 1.12 -3.44 -3.63
CA VAL A 43 2.58 -3.37 -3.78
C VAL A 43 3.17 -4.77 -3.76
N LEU A 44 3.94 -5.15 -4.77
CA LEU A 44 4.64 -6.44 -4.82
C LEU A 44 6.14 -6.28 -5.02
N ASP A 45 6.89 -7.30 -4.63
CA ASP A 45 8.32 -7.44 -4.89
C ASP A 45 8.59 -7.92 -6.34
N LYS A 46 8.06 -7.18 -7.31
CA LYS A 46 8.29 -7.39 -8.76
C LYS A 46 7.95 -6.12 -9.53
N THR A 47 8.38 -6.03 -10.79
CA THR A 47 8.08 -4.89 -11.66
C THR A 47 6.78 -5.13 -12.44
N PRO A 48 5.83 -4.18 -12.48
CA PRO A 48 5.79 -2.92 -11.72
C PRO A 48 5.50 -3.13 -10.22
N VAL A 49 6.21 -2.37 -9.36
CA VAL A 49 6.14 -2.52 -7.89
C VAL A 49 4.77 -2.14 -7.35
N ILE A 50 4.20 -1.02 -7.81
CA ILE A 50 2.81 -0.63 -7.52
C ILE A 50 1.99 -0.99 -8.75
N GLN A 51 0.94 -1.76 -8.55
CA GLN A 51 0.11 -2.25 -9.66
C GLN A 51 -1.34 -2.46 -9.27
N GLN A 52 -2.19 -2.53 -10.29
CA GLN A 52 -3.60 -2.89 -10.15
C GLN A 52 -3.81 -4.31 -10.68
N ASN A 53 -4.23 -5.23 -9.82
CA ASN A 53 -4.56 -6.59 -10.20
C ASN A 53 -6.06 -6.84 -10.17
N THR A 54 -6.54 -7.77 -10.99
CA THR A 54 -7.92 -8.24 -10.86
C THR A 54 -8.11 -8.96 -9.53
N LEU A 55 -9.32 -8.90 -8.97
CA LEU A 55 -9.63 -9.66 -7.74
C LEU A 55 -9.40 -11.16 -7.92
N ALA A 56 -9.72 -11.70 -9.11
CA ALA A 56 -9.47 -13.09 -9.45
C ALA A 56 -7.96 -13.43 -9.39
N ASN A 57 -7.10 -12.59 -10.00
CA ASN A 57 -5.66 -12.80 -9.95
C ASN A 57 -5.11 -12.68 -8.53
N PHE A 58 -5.61 -11.74 -7.74
CA PHE A 58 -5.25 -11.57 -6.33
C PHE A 58 -5.56 -12.84 -5.52
N LYS A 59 -6.79 -13.36 -5.64
CA LYS A 59 -7.25 -14.59 -4.99
C LYS A 59 -6.48 -15.83 -5.44
N ALA A 60 -6.07 -15.89 -6.70
CA ALA A 60 -5.39 -17.04 -7.26
C ALA A 60 -3.93 -17.19 -6.77
N GLN A 61 -3.34 -16.15 -6.16
CA GLN A 61 -1.94 -16.23 -5.71
C GLN A 61 -1.76 -17.16 -4.52
N THR A 62 -2.67 -17.10 -3.53
CA THR A 62 -2.57 -17.77 -2.23
C THR A 62 -3.95 -17.82 -1.56
N SER A 63 -4.08 -18.57 -0.45
CA SER A 63 -5.32 -18.64 0.34
C SER A 63 -5.87 -17.25 0.65
N TYR A 64 -7.09 -16.99 0.19
CA TYR A 64 -7.76 -15.71 0.36
C TYR A 64 -8.44 -15.62 1.73
N TRP A 65 -8.29 -14.49 2.42
CA TRP A 65 -8.91 -14.24 3.72
C TRP A 65 -10.31 -13.63 3.60
N GLY A 66 -10.62 -13.04 2.45
CA GLY A 66 -11.78 -12.17 2.26
C GLY A 66 -11.42 -10.69 2.22
N ALA A 67 -12.42 -9.82 2.10
CA ALA A 67 -12.28 -8.37 2.25
C ALA A 67 -12.91 -7.84 3.55
N ARG A 68 -12.24 -6.85 4.15
CA ARG A 68 -12.79 -6.06 5.26
C ARG A 68 -13.06 -4.63 4.79
N TYR A 69 -14.06 -4.00 5.39
CA TYR A 69 -14.65 -2.80 4.83
C TYR A 69 -13.93 -1.55 5.30
N GLY A 70 -13.63 -0.64 4.37
CA GLY A 70 -13.06 0.66 4.72
C GLY A 70 -14.04 1.45 5.58
N ASN A 71 -13.56 2.01 6.70
CA ASN A 71 -14.34 2.92 7.55
C ASN A 71 -13.80 4.35 7.39
N GLY A 72 -14.29 5.09 6.41
CA GLY A 72 -13.79 6.43 6.12
C GLY A 72 -14.56 7.14 5.01
N SER A 73 -14.28 8.44 4.87
CA SER A 73 -14.62 9.22 3.68
C SER A 73 -13.36 9.36 2.81
N ASN A 74 -13.52 9.80 1.55
CA ASN A 74 -12.42 10.05 0.60
C ASN A 74 -11.67 8.80 0.06
N PHE A 75 -12.34 7.66 -0.09
CA PHE A 75 -11.71 6.45 -0.66
C PHE A 75 -11.12 6.66 -2.06
N TYR A 76 -11.74 7.53 -2.87
CA TYR A 76 -11.18 7.93 -4.16
C TYR A 76 -9.79 8.55 -3.99
N THR A 77 -9.64 9.52 -3.08
CA THR A 77 -8.34 10.14 -2.74
C THR A 77 -7.33 9.11 -2.26
N MET A 78 -7.74 8.14 -1.43
CA MET A 78 -6.85 7.06 -0.96
C MET A 78 -6.28 6.28 -2.15
N THR A 79 -7.14 5.81 -3.05
CA THR A 79 -6.73 5.00 -4.19
C THR A 79 -5.99 5.81 -5.26
N SER A 80 -6.37 7.06 -5.49
CA SER A 80 -5.71 7.92 -6.49
C SER A 80 -4.32 8.32 -6.03
N THR A 81 -4.17 8.76 -4.77
CA THR A 81 -2.85 9.09 -4.20
C THR A 81 -1.94 7.88 -4.10
N GLY A 82 -2.48 6.69 -3.79
CA GLY A 82 -1.75 5.44 -3.86
C GLY A 82 -1.27 5.12 -5.28
N TRP A 83 -2.14 5.25 -6.28
CA TRP A 83 -1.77 5.03 -7.67
C TRP A 83 -0.73 6.04 -8.17
N ASP A 84 -0.82 7.32 -7.76
CA ASP A 84 0.14 8.36 -8.14
C ASP A 84 1.58 8.00 -7.74
N GLN A 85 1.76 7.22 -6.66
CA GLN A 85 3.08 6.73 -6.23
C GLN A 85 3.79 5.87 -7.30
N SER A 86 3.05 5.27 -8.24
CA SER A 86 3.62 4.53 -9.36
C SER A 86 4.50 5.39 -10.29
N ASN A 87 4.27 6.72 -10.31
CA ASN A 87 5.02 7.66 -11.12
C ASN A 87 6.38 8.06 -10.52
N TYR A 88 6.72 7.56 -9.33
CA TYR A 88 7.91 7.97 -8.57
C TYR A 88 8.93 6.83 -8.43
N ASN A 89 9.14 6.05 -9.50
CA ASN A 89 10.07 4.90 -9.56
C ASN A 89 10.01 3.98 -8.33
N PRO A 90 8.82 3.49 -7.93
CA PRO A 90 8.62 2.82 -6.66
C PRO A 90 9.54 1.61 -6.47
N SER A 91 9.98 1.40 -5.24
CA SER A 91 10.77 0.25 -4.80
C SER A 91 10.06 -0.51 -3.68
N TYR A 92 10.24 -1.83 -3.67
CA TYR A 92 9.73 -2.68 -2.60
C TYR A 92 10.69 -2.71 -1.40
N THR A 93 10.15 -2.92 -0.20
CA THR A 93 10.95 -3.18 1.01
C THR A 93 10.33 -4.28 1.86
N LEU A 94 11.19 -5.06 2.52
CA LEU A 94 10.78 -6.10 3.49
C LEU A 94 10.46 -5.53 4.88
N THR A 95 10.98 -4.34 5.18
CA THR A 95 10.79 -3.68 6.48
C THR A 95 9.52 -2.84 6.51
N SER A 96 9.14 -2.35 7.70
CA SER A 96 8.03 -1.40 7.85
C SER A 96 8.41 0.05 7.49
N GLN A 97 9.61 0.27 6.93
CA GLN A 97 10.00 1.58 6.44
C GLN A 97 9.15 1.92 5.21
N TRP A 98 8.71 3.18 5.13
CA TRP A 98 8.03 3.66 3.95
C TRP A 98 8.49 5.07 3.62
N ARG A 99 8.38 5.44 2.34
CA ARG A 99 8.73 6.76 1.86
C ARG A 99 7.78 7.15 0.73
N GLU A 100 7.11 8.28 0.90
CA GLU A 100 6.33 8.90 -0.17
C GLU A 100 7.27 9.40 -1.28
N GLY A 101 6.94 9.00 -2.51
CA GLY A 101 7.50 9.53 -3.72
C GLY A 101 6.97 10.93 -4.00
N LYS A 102 7.89 11.85 -4.28
CA LYS A 102 7.60 13.27 -4.54
C LYS A 102 8.76 13.97 -5.21
N TRP A 103 8.49 15.08 -5.88
CA TRP A 103 9.52 16.01 -6.33
C TRP A 103 9.91 16.95 -5.18
N VAL A 104 11.21 17.05 -4.90
CA VAL A 104 11.75 17.93 -3.87
C VAL A 104 12.71 18.92 -4.52
N TYR A 105 12.43 20.22 -4.34
CA TYR A 105 13.35 21.27 -4.76
C TYR A 105 14.50 21.35 -3.75
N LYS A 106 15.71 20.98 -4.16
CA LYS A 106 16.88 20.98 -3.30
C LYS A 106 18.15 21.34 -4.07
N CYS A 107 19.23 21.57 -3.33
CA CYS A 107 20.53 21.74 -3.92
C CYS A 107 20.94 20.48 -4.69
N THR A 108 21.33 20.63 -5.95
CA THR A 108 21.75 19.53 -6.83
C THR A 108 23.25 19.51 -7.08
N LYS A 109 23.93 20.64 -6.87
CA LYS A 109 25.38 20.77 -7.04
C LYS A 109 25.96 21.66 -5.94
N TYR A 110 27.08 21.22 -5.38
CA TYR A 110 27.82 21.97 -4.36
C TYR A 110 29.16 22.44 -4.94
N THR A 111 29.63 23.61 -4.51
CA THR A 111 31.00 24.07 -4.76
C THR A 111 32.00 23.24 -3.94
N ALA A 112 33.29 23.37 -4.24
CA ALA A 112 34.35 22.75 -3.44
C ALA A 112 34.34 23.19 -1.95
N SER A 113 33.80 24.38 -1.65
CA SER A 113 33.62 24.90 -0.29
C SER A 113 32.32 24.45 0.41
N GLY A 114 31.50 23.61 -0.25
CA GLY A 114 30.24 23.12 0.31
C GLY A 114 29.05 24.08 0.16
N THR A 115 29.19 25.18 -0.58
CA THR A 115 28.09 26.12 -0.85
C THR A 115 27.22 25.56 -1.97
N CYS A 116 25.90 25.72 -1.88
CA CYS A 116 25.02 25.31 -2.98
C CYS A 116 25.27 26.16 -4.24
N ALA A 117 25.65 25.51 -5.33
CA ALA A 117 25.92 26.14 -6.62
C ALA A 117 24.71 26.12 -7.56
N SER A 118 23.79 25.17 -7.39
CA SER A 118 22.61 25.04 -8.24
C SER A 118 21.49 24.27 -7.52
N TYR A 119 20.26 24.71 -7.75
CA TYR A 119 19.05 24.06 -7.26
C TYR A 119 18.30 23.39 -8.41
N GLY A 120 17.55 22.34 -8.09
CA GLY A 120 16.71 21.64 -9.04
C GLY A 120 15.70 20.74 -8.35
N ASN A 121 14.70 20.32 -9.13
CA ASN A 121 13.74 19.33 -8.68
C ASN A 121 14.37 17.94 -8.76
N VAL A 122 14.48 17.27 -7.61
CA VAL A 122 14.97 15.91 -7.51
C VAL A 122 13.83 15.01 -7.08
N MET A 123 13.60 13.94 -7.83
CA MET A 123 12.60 12.94 -7.48
C MET A 123 13.07 12.14 -6.28
N THR A 124 12.23 12.04 -5.27
CA THR A 124 12.34 11.06 -4.20
C THR A 124 11.59 9.82 -4.64
N THR A 125 12.28 8.68 -4.66
CA THR A 125 11.68 7.38 -4.99
C THR A 125 10.70 6.94 -3.91
N ALA A 126 9.50 6.51 -4.34
CA ALA A 126 8.54 5.83 -3.48
C ALA A 126 9.12 4.51 -2.93
N LEU A 127 8.93 4.22 -1.65
CA LEU A 127 9.37 2.97 -1.01
C LEU A 127 8.23 2.43 -0.16
N PHE A 128 7.78 1.22 -0.46
CA PHE A 128 6.63 0.64 0.24
C PHE A 128 6.70 -0.88 0.37
N ARG A 129 6.05 -1.38 1.41
CA ARG A 129 5.53 -2.74 1.56
C ARG A 129 4.00 -2.69 1.51
N CYS A 130 3.34 -3.81 1.19
CA CYS A 130 1.88 -3.87 1.02
C CYS A 130 1.07 -3.25 2.17
N ASP A 131 1.45 -3.51 3.43
CA ASP A 131 0.78 -2.97 4.61
C ASP A 131 1.05 -1.47 4.84
N THR A 132 2.30 -1.04 4.76
CA THR A 132 2.68 0.37 4.86
C THR A 132 2.06 1.20 3.74
N PHE A 133 1.82 0.60 2.57
CA PHE A 133 1.16 1.24 1.44
C PHE A 133 -0.33 1.43 1.69
N VAL A 134 -1.03 0.38 2.15
CA VAL A 134 -2.45 0.51 2.53
C VAL A 134 -2.63 1.53 3.66
N ASN A 135 -1.74 1.51 4.66
CA ASN A 135 -1.76 2.51 5.72
C ASN A 135 -1.43 3.92 5.19
N TYR A 136 -0.49 4.07 4.25
CA TYR A 136 -0.21 5.36 3.59
C TYR A 136 -1.46 5.88 2.87
N MET A 137 -2.10 5.06 2.03
CA MET A 137 -3.32 5.44 1.33
C MET A 137 -4.40 5.89 2.31
N TYR A 138 -4.59 5.14 3.40
CA TYR A 138 -5.54 5.49 4.45
C TYR A 138 -5.19 6.81 5.13
N PHE A 139 -3.92 7.03 5.47
CA PHE A 139 -3.43 8.29 6.04
C PHE A 139 -3.67 9.48 5.11
N LYS A 140 -3.48 9.31 3.79
CA LYS A 140 -3.75 10.38 2.82
C LYS A 140 -5.23 10.72 2.70
N GLY A 141 -6.13 9.76 2.87
CA GLY A 141 -7.58 10.01 2.81
C GLY A 141 -8.19 10.52 4.11
N THR A 142 -7.64 10.13 5.27
CA THR A 142 -8.24 10.41 6.59
C THR A 142 -7.43 11.36 7.48
N GLY A 143 -6.15 11.59 7.17
CA GLY A 143 -5.22 12.32 8.03
C GLY A 143 -4.73 11.53 9.25
N SER A 144 -5.11 10.26 9.41
CA SER A 144 -4.74 9.41 10.54
C SER A 144 -4.21 8.07 10.08
N ASN A 145 -3.25 7.49 10.82
CA ASN A 145 -2.78 6.13 10.54
C ASN A 145 -3.87 5.12 10.91
N LEU A 146 -4.02 4.09 10.09
CA LEU A 146 -4.91 2.96 10.39
C LEU A 146 -4.34 2.10 11.52
N VAL A 147 -3.02 1.89 11.52
CA VAL A 147 -2.29 1.12 12.53
C VAL A 147 -0.97 1.78 12.90
N SER A 148 -0.50 1.54 14.12
CA SER A 148 0.85 1.94 14.57
C SER A 148 1.89 0.82 14.41
N SER A 149 1.44 -0.44 14.33
CA SER A 149 2.28 -1.63 14.16
C SER A 149 2.02 -2.27 12.80
N PHE A 150 2.95 -2.09 11.88
CA PHE A 150 2.80 -2.49 10.48
C PHE A 150 2.99 -4.00 10.30
N THR A 151 1.87 -4.69 10.15
CA THR A 151 1.80 -6.02 9.55
C THR A 151 0.56 -6.09 8.64
N PRO A 152 0.56 -6.91 7.57
CA PRO A 152 -0.61 -7.07 6.71
C PRO A 152 -1.84 -7.55 7.49
N ALA A 153 -1.65 -8.48 8.43
CA ALA A 153 -2.72 -8.93 9.31
C ALA A 153 -3.28 -7.81 10.20
N ASN A 154 -2.45 -6.93 10.76
CA ASN A 154 -2.94 -5.80 11.58
C ASN A 154 -3.72 -4.80 10.73
N VAL A 155 -3.20 -4.45 9.54
CA VAL A 155 -3.90 -3.56 8.61
C VAL A 155 -5.25 -4.14 8.20
N TYR A 156 -5.29 -5.42 7.87
CA TYR A 156 -6.53 -6.13 7.56
C TYR A 156 -7.49 -6.10 8.75
N ASN A 157 -7.03 -6.50 9.94
CA ASN A 157 -7.87 -6.62 11.12
C ASN A 157 -8.34 -5.29 11.73
N ALA A 158 -7.68 -4.18 11.40
CA ALA A 158 -8.12 -2.83 11.79
C ALA A 158 -9.42 -2.40 11.12
N MET A 159 -9.79 -3.03 9.99
CA MET A 159 -11.02 -2.75 9.27
C MET A 159 -12.21 -3.59 9.80
N PRO A 160 -13.43 -3.03 9.85
CA PRO A 160 -14.66 -3.76 10.17
C PRO A 160 -14.94 -4.98 9.28
N ILE A 161 -15.59 -5.99 9.85
CA ILE A 161 -16.02 -7.23 9.15
C ILE A 161 -17.37 -7.06 8.45
N ALA A 162 -18.16 -6.04 8.83
CA ALA A 162 -19.45 -5.70 8.23
C ALA A 162 -19.51 -4.18 7.97
N ARG A 163 -20.28 -3.80 6.94
CA ARG A 163 -20.64 -2.40 6.69
C ARG A 163 -21.78 -1.96 7.59
#